data_AF-A0A925HK40-F1
#
_entry.id   AF-A0A925HK40-F1
#
_cell.length_a   1.000
_cell.length_b   1.000
_cell.length_c   1.000
_cell.angle_alpha   90.00
_cell.angle_beta   90.00
_cell.angle_gamma   90.00
#
_symmetry.space_group_name_H-M   'P 1'
#
loop_
_entity.id
_entity.type
_entity.pdbx_description
1 polymer ?
#
loop_
_entity_poly.entity_id
_entity_poly.type
_entity_poly.pdbx_seq_one_letter_code
_entity_poly.pdbx_strand_id
1 'polypeptide(L)'
;MKVPLQVMQGPLAKGLPLPFYAYEGDAGLQLPTAVEIVISPRSGVQIVTDLYFVIPEGYYLHVESRGASAILGVGFDLTIVDEGYRGAVNLVAWNKSDNPVLVERGTVLGQVILRRYEVAEVTEITPEEFAQAPQTERGTARIGSSGNKPRYLQPGEVR
;
A
#
# COMPACT_ATOMS: atom_id res chain seq x y z
N MET A 1 -2.53 -9.07 21.29
CA MET A 1 -3.48 -8.01 21.69
C MET A 1 -4.08 -7.43 20.42
N LYS A 2 -5.41 -7.27 20.33
CA LYS A 2 -6.07 -6.63 19.17
C LYS A 2 -6.25 -5.14 19.44
N VAL A 3 -6.00 -4.31 18.43
CA VAL A 3 -6.22 -2.86 18.50
C VAL A 3 -7.60 -2.57 17.89
N PRO A 4 -8.47 -1.79 18.55
CA PRO A 4 -9.75 -1.41 17.95
C PRO A 4 -9.51 -0.48 16.76
N LEU A 5 -10.09 -0.83 15.62
CA LEU A 5 -10.15 0.02 14.42
C LEU A 5 -11.63 0.18 14.06
N GLN A 6 -12.11 1.41 14.05
CA GLN A 6 -13.52 1.69 13.73
C GLN A 6 -13.64 2.07 12.26
N VAL A 7 -14.71 1.62 11.62
CA VAL A 7 -15.00 1.89 10.22
C VAL A 7 -16.47 2.26 10.04
N MET A 8 -16.73 3.24 9.19
CA MET A 8 -18.05 3.61 8.70
C MET A 8 -18.13 3.29 7.21
N GLN A 9 -19.25 2.70 6.80
CA GLN A 9 -19.60 2.51 5.39
C GLN A 9 -20.42 3.69 4.90
N GLY A 10 -19.99 4.32 3.81
CA GLY A 10 -20.80 5.29 3.09
C GLY A 10 -21.95 4.65 2.30
N PRO A 11 -22.75 5.46 1.57
CA PRO A 11 -23.90 4.98 0.81
C PRO A 11 -23.55 3.93 -0.25
N LEU A 12 -22.41 4.09 -0.93
CA LEU A 12 -21.92 3.12 -1.91
C LEU A 12 -21.36 1.89 -1.21
N ALA A 13 -20.73 1.97 -0.03
CA ALA A 13 -20.26 0.77 0.66
C ALA A 13 -21.39 -0.05 1.31
N LYS A 14 -22.60 0.50 1.40
CA LYS A 14 -23.71 -0.12 2.14
C LYS A 14 -24.07 -1.50 1.59
N GLY A 15 -24.25 -2.45 2.51
CA GLY A 15 -24.57 -3.84 2.20
C GLY A 15 -23.37 -4.70 1.77
N LEU A 16 -22.18 -4.11 1.62
CA LEU A 16 -20.94 -4.89 1.50
C LEU A 16 -20.51 -5.41 2.87
N PRO A 17 -19.73 -6.52 2.93
CA PRO A 17 -19.06 -6.91 4.15
C PRO A 17 -18.20 -5.76 4.71
N LEU A 18 -18.09 -5.68 6.03
CA LEU A 18 -17.06 -4.86 6.64
C LEU A 18 -15.68 -5.39 6.23
N PRO A 19 -14.63 -4.55 6.25
CA PRO A 19 -13.26 -5.01 6.10
C PRO A 19 -12.94 -6.19 7.01
N PHE A 20 -12.24 -7.19 6.48
CA PHE A 20 -12.05 -8.47 7.16
C PHE A 20 -10.66 -9.04 6.92
N TYR A 21 -10.17 -9.83 7.87
CA TYR A 21 -9.03 -10.71 7.67
C TYR A 21 -9.54 -12.03 7.09
N ALA A 22 -8.90 -12.57 6.04
CA ALA A 22 -9.40 -13.79 5.40
C ALA A 22 -9.11 -15.03 6.25
N TYR A 23 -7.94 -15.08 6.87
CA TYR A 23 -7.53 -16.16 7.75
C TYR A 23 -6.98 -15.63 9.07
N GLU A 24 -6.96 -16.51 10.07
CA GLU A 24 -6.28 -16.22 11.34
C GLU A 24 -4.79 -16.00 11.10
N GLY A 25 -4.25 -14.91 11.62
CA GLY A 25 -2.84 -14.54 11.44
C GLY A 25 -2.54 -13.69 10.21
N ASP A 26 -3.51 -13.44 9.32
CA ASP A 26 -3.32 -12.51 8.21
C ASP A 26 -3.00 -11.10 8.71
N ALA A 27 -2.00 -10.47 8.10
CA ALA A 27 -1.63 -9.10 8.42
C ALA A 27 -2.54 -8.06 7.74
N GLY A 28 -3.08 -8.39 6.56
CA GLY A 28 -3.83 -7.48 5.71
C GLY A 28 -5.34 -7.57 5.94
N LEU A 29 -5.95 -6.43 6.24
CA LEU A 29 -7.39 -6.23 6.31
C LEU A 29 -7.92 -5.92 4.91
N GLN A 30 -8.72 -6.82 4.36
CA GLN A 30 -9.24 -6.75 3.00
C GLN A 30 -10.29 -5.65 2.85
N LEU A 31 -10.18 -4.83 1.79
CA LEU A 31 -11.12 -3.75 1.49
C LEU A 31 -11.97 -4.08 0.25
N PRO A 32 -13.29 -4.31 0.41
CA PRO A 32 -14.19 -4.47 -0.72
C PRO A 32 -14.33 -3.18 -1.54
N THR A 33 -14.43 -3.32 -2.87
CA THR A 33 -14.70 -2.21 -3.77
C THR A 33 -16.17 -1.83 -3.74
N ALA A 34 -16.50 -0.53 -3.68
CA ALA A 34 -17.88 -0.05 -3.63
C ALA A 34 -18.53 0.18 -5.00
N VAL A 35 -17.77 0.12 -6.09
CA VAL A 35 -18.32 0.34 -7.45
C VAL A 35 -17.79 -0.71 -8.42
N GLU A 36 -18.56 -1.02 -9.44
CA GLU A 36 -18.02 -1.74 -10.58
C GLU A 36 -17.12 -0.81 -11.40
N ILE A 37 -15.98 -1.31 -11.86
CA ILE A 37 -15.06 -0.55 -12.69
C ILE A 37 -14.28 -1.45 -13.64
N VAL A 38 -14.01 -0.95 -14.85
CA VAL A 38 -13.05 -1.55 -15.78
C VAL A 38 -11.77 -0.76 -15.71
N ILE A 39 -10.66 -1.41 -15.34
CA ILE A 39 -9.34 -0.81 -15.34
C ILE A 39 -8.71 -1.02 -16.72
N SER A 40 -8.62 0.06 -17.50
CA SER A 40 -8.04 0.01 -18.84
C SER A 40 -6.58 -0.47 -18.82
N PRO A 41 -6.11 -1.16 -19.89
CA PRO A 41 -4.71 -1.51 -20.04
C PRO A 41 -3.80 -0.31 -19.84
N ARG A 42 -2.62 -0.53 -19.24
CA ARG A 42 -1.55 0.48 -19.09
C ARG A 42 -2.03 1.81 -18.46
N SER A 43 -2.98 1.76 -17.53
CA SER A 43 -3.58 2.95 -16.93
C SER A 43 -3.63 2.89 -15.40
N GLY A 44 -3.68 4.06 -14.78
CA GLY A 44 -3.92 4.25 -13.35
C GLY A 44 -5.39 4.60 -13.09
N VAL A 45 -5.94 4.13 -11.98
CA VAL A 45 -7.33 4.39 -11.59
C VAL A 45 -7.47 4.48 -10.07
N GLN A 46 -8.43 5.28 -9.62
CA GLN A 46 -8.85 5.30 -8.23
C GLN A 46 -10.05 4.35 -8.05
N ILE A 47 -9.86 3.31 -7.26
CA ILE A 47 -10.87 2.33 -6.88
C ILE A 47 -11.58 2.85 -5.63
N VAL A 48 -12.88 3.11 -5.76
CA VAL A 48 -13.70 3.64 -4.67
C VAL A 48 -14.09 2.52 -3.72
N THR A 49 -13.76 2.66 -2.43
CA THR A 49 -14.20 1.73 -1.38
C THR A 49 -15.38 2.29 -0.59
N ASP A 50 -15.52 3.63 -0.54
CA ASP A 50 -16.51 4.34 0.28
C ASP A 50 -16.48 3.91 1.77
N LEU A 51 -15.29 3.59 2.26
CA LEU A 51 -14.99 3.24 3.65
C LEU A 51 -14.23 4.36 4.34
N TYR A 52 -14.64 4.69 5.56
CA TYR A 52 -14.09 5.77 6.37
C TYR A 52 -13.60 5.20 7.69
N PHE A 53 -12.37 5.50 8.08
CA PHE A 53 -11.77 4.91 9.28
C PHE A 53 -11.55 5.95 10.37
N VAL A 54 -11.77 5.54 11.61
CA VAL A 54 -11.21 6.22 12.79
C VAL A 54 -10.01 5.40 13.22
N ILE A 55 -8.83 5.88 12.80
CA ILE A 55 -7.56 5.23 13.08
C ILE A 55 -7.11 5.66 14.48
N PRO A 56 -6.69 4.71 15.35
CA PRO A 56 -6.27 5.02 16.71
C PRO A 56 -4.94 5.78 16.75
N GLU A 57 -4.75 6.56 17.81
CA GLU A 57 -3.52 7.35 18.03
C GLU A 57 -2.25 6.52 17.94
N GLY A 58 -1.25 7.01 17.21
CA GLY A 58 0.03 6.35 16.99
C GLY A 58 -0.02 5.23 15.93
N TYR A 59 -1.09 5.18 15.13
CA TYR A 59 -1.24 4.25 14.02
C TYR A 59 -1.61 4.92 12.70
N TYR A 60 -1.22 4.27 11.60
CA TYR A 60 -1.67 4.60 10.24
C TYR A 60 -2.11 3.32 9.53
N LEU A 61 -2.85 3.45 8.43
CA LEU A 61 -3.12 2.33 7.53
C LEU A 61 -2.13 2.35 6.37
N HIS A 62 -1.39 1.27 6.20
CA HIS A 62 -0.52 1.04 5.06
C HIS A 62 -1.30 0.28 3.99
N VAL A 63 -1.60 0.93 2.86
CA VAL A 63 -2.30 0.31 1.73
C VAL A 63 -1.34 -0.56 0.94
N GLU A 64 -1.79 -1.76 0.58
CA GLU A 64 -1.01 -2.75 -0.15
C GLU A 64 -1.87 -3.52 -1.17
N SER A 65 -1.21 -3.98 -2.24
CA SER A 65 -1.85 -4.88 -3.20
C SER A 65 -2.13 -6.25 -2.61
N ARG A 66 -3.15 -6.96 -3.13
CA ARG A 66 -3.26 -8.40 -2.94
C ARG A 66 -2.39 -9.12 -3.96
N GLY A 67 -1.75 -10.22 -3.56
CA GLY A 67 -0.97 -11.05 -4.48
C GLY A 67 -1.78 -11.53 -5.69
N ALA A 68 -3.07 -11.85 -5.50
CA ALA A 68 -3.97 -12.23 -6.59
C ALA A 68 -4.18 -11.12 -7.63
N SER A 69 -4.29 -9.87 -7.20
CA SER A 69 -4.42 -8.71 -8.10
C SER A 69 -3.11 -8.45 -8.86
N ALA A 70 -1.97 -8.62 -8.18
CA ALA A 70 -0.65 -8.47 -8.79
C ALA A 70 -0.41 -9.49 -9.92
N ILE A 71 -0.95 -10.71 -9.82
CA ILE A 71 -0.88 -11.74 -10.88
C ILE A 71 -1.58 -11.27 -12.17
N LEU A 72 -2.68 -10.51 -12.05
CA LEU A 72 -3.38 -9.92 -13.20
C LEU A 72 -2.67 -8.67 -13.76
N GLY A 73 -1.51 -8.31 -13.20
CA GLY A 73 -0.81 -7.06 -13.53
C GLY A 73 -1.45 -5.83 -12.89
N VAL A 74 -2.44 -5.98 -12.00
CA VAL A 74 -3.03 -4.86 -11.25
C VAL A 74 -2.25 -4.67 -9.95
N GLY A 75 -1.36 -3.68 -9.97
CA GLY A 75 -0.58 -3.27 -8.80
C GLY A 75 -1.22 -2.09 -8.09
N PHE A 76 -0.90 -1.92 -6.81
CA PHE A 76 -1.26 -0.72 -6.04
C PHE A 76 0.02 0.04 -5.72
N ASP A 77 -0.07 1.37 -5.71
CA ASP A 77 0.99 2.18 -5.14
C ASP A 77 0.88 2.13 -3.61
N LEU A 78 2.03 2.04 -2.94
CA LEU A 78 2.08 2.08 -1.49
C LEU A 78 1.63 3.47 -1.04
N THR A 79 0.57 3.51 -0.22
CA THR A 79 0.04 4.76 0.31
C THR A 79 -0.19 4.66 1.81
N ILE A 80 -0.03 5.80 2.47
CA ILE A 80 -0.26 5.98 3.91
C ILE A 80 -1.62 6.66 4.05
N VAL A 81 -2.48 6.08 4.89
CA VAL A 81 -3.67 6.76 5.39
C VAL A 81 -3.38 7.22 6.81
N ASP A 82 -3.27 8.53 6.97
CA ASP A 82 -2.86 9.15 8.22
C ASP A 82 -3.90 8.98 9.33
N GLU A 83 -3.43 8.95 10.58
CA GLU A 83 -4.25 8.85 11.80
C GLU A 83 -5.45 9.82 11.79
N GLY A 84 -5.22 11.06 11.39
CA GLY A 84 -6.21 12.13 11.35
C GLY A 84 -7.13 12.11 10.13
N TYR A 85 -6.91 11.23 9.15
CA TYR A 85 -7.71 11.20 7.93
C TYR A 85 -9.13 10.71 8.22
N ARG A 86 -10.13 11.47 7.73
CA ARG A 86 -11.56 11.14 7.88
C ARG A 86 -12.31 11.11 6.55
N GLY A 87 -11.58 11.13 5.44
CA GLY A 87 -12.16 10.92 4.11
C GLY A 87 -12.33 9.44 3.78
N ALA A 88 -12.85 9.16 2.58
CA ALA A 88 -12.98 7.79 2.09
C ALA A 88 -11.61 7.23 1.69
N VAL A 89 -11.26 6.05 2.19
CA VAL A 89 -10.01 5.37 1.87
C VAL A 89 -10.14 4.66 0.53
N ASN A 90 -9.85 5.38 -0.55
CA ASN A 90 -9.83 4.82 -1.89
C ASN A 90 -8.46 4.22 -2.21
N LEU A 91 -8.45 3.21 -3.09
CA LEU A 91 -7.23 2.52 -3.48
C LEU A 91 -6.77 3.02 -4.86
N VAL A 92 -5.50 3.40 -4.99
CA VAL A 92 -4.93 3.79 -6.30
C VAL A 92 -4.26 2.56 -6.92
N ALA A 93 -4.78 2.13 -8.07
CA ALA A 93 -4.33 0.93 -8.76
C ALA A 93 -3.80 1.26 -10.16
N TRP A 94 -2.83 0.48 -10.62
CA TRP A 94 -2.28 0.51 -11.96
C TRP A 94 -2.44 -0.84 -12.62
N ASN A 95 -3.13 -0.87 -13.76
CA ASN A 95 -3.12 -2.04 -14.62
C ASN A 95 -1.87 -1.99 -15.53
N LYS A 96 -0.89 -2.82 -15.21
CA LYS A 96 0.37 -2.96 -15.95
C LYS A 96 0.27 -3.96 -17.10
N SER A 97 -0.87 -4.62 -17.28
CA SER A 97 -1.09 -5.56 -18.38
C SER A 97 -1.60 -4.85 -19.63
N ASP A 98 -1.65 -5.60 -20.74
CA ASP A 98 -2.25 -5.17 -22.01
C ASP A 98 -3.75 -5.52 -22.11
N ASN A 99 -4.33 -6.12 -21.06
CA ASN A 99 -5.74 -6.54 -21.05
C ASN A 99 -6.55 -5.68 -20.07
N PRO A 100 -7.81 -5.33 -20.40
CA PRO A 100 -8.69 -4.67 -19.44
C PRO A 100 -9.02 -5.63 -18.28
N VAL A 101 -9.18 -5.09 -17.08
CA VAL A 101 -9.57 -5.87 -15.90
C VAL A 101 -10.91 -5.37 -15.39
N LEU A 102 -11.93 -6.23 -15.40
CA LEU A 102 -13.21 -5.96 -14.77
C LEU A 102 -13.10 -6.21 -13.25
N VAL A 103 -13.61 -5.26 -12.49
CA VAL A 103 -13.70 -5.32 -11.04
C VAL A 103 -15.16 -5.13 -10.68
N GLU A 104 -15.81 -6.21 -10.26
CA GLU A 104 -17.20 -6.14 -9.83
C GLU A 104 -17.30 -5.49 -8.45
N ARG A 105 -18.44 -4.85 -8.17
CA ARG A 105 -18.76 -4.35 -6.83
C ARG A 105 -18.60 -5.47 -5.80
N GLY A 106 -17.92 -5.16 -4.70
CA GLY A 106 -17.61 -6.08 -3.61
C GLY A 106 -16.33 -6.89 -3.81
N THR A 107 -15.72 -6.83 -5.00
CA THR A 107 -14.42 -7.46 -5.25
C THR A 107 -13.35 -6.82 -4.38
N VAL A 108 -12.52 -7.65 -3.74
CA VAL A 108 -11.39 -7.21 -2.93
C VAL A 108 -10.12 -7.26 -3.77
N LEU A 109 -9.59 -6.09 -4.15
CA LEU A 109 -8.31 -5.98 -4.86
C LEU A 109 -7.15 -5.48 -3.99
N GLY A 110 -7.45 -4.66 -2.98
CA GLY A 110 -6.46 -4.13 -2.05
C GLY A 110 -6.74 -4.53 -0.61
N GLN A 111 -5.74 -4.28 0.22
CA GLN A 111 -5.78 -4.52 1.65
C GLN A 111 -5.03 -3.41 2.38
N VAL A 112 -5.30 -3.26 3.67
CA VAL A 112 -4.55 -2.35 4.54
C VAL A 112 -3.92 -3.12 5.69
N ILE A 113 -2.73 -2.69 6.11
CA ILE A 113 -2.08 -3.15 7.34
C ILE A 113 -2.11 -1.99 8.34
N LEU A 114 -2.67 -2.22 9.53
CA LEU A 114 -2.60 -1.26 10.64
C LEU A 114 -1.17 -1.28 11.21
N ARG A 115 -0.46 -0.15 11.11
CA ARG A 115 0.96 -0.03 11.49
C ARG A 115 1.12 1.04 12.56
N ARG A 116 1.99 0.78 13.54
CA ARG A 116 2.45 1.81 14.47
C ARG A 116 3.45 2.72 13.76
N TYR A 117 3.46 3.99 14.14
CA TYR A 117 4.48 4.94 13.74
C TYR A 117 4.94 5.78 14.94
N GLU A 118 6.11 6.38 14.79
CA GLU A 118 6.65 7.37 15.72
C GLU A 118 6.63 8.74 15.06
N VAL A 119 6.39 9.79 15.82
CA VAL A 119 6.51 11.18 15.36
C VAL A 119 7.94 11.64 15.61
N ALA A 120 8.68 11.94 14.55
CA ALA A 120 10.03 12.49 14.66
C ALA A 120 9.99 14.00 14.90
N GLU A 121 10.75 14.47 15.90
CA GLU A 121 11.12 15.88 16.01
C GLU A 121 12.30 16.14 15.05
N VAL A 122 12.13 17.09 14.13
CA VAL A 122 13.12 17.38 13.09
C VAL A 122 13.92 18.62 13.48
N THR A 123 15.22 18.43 13.68
CA THR A 123 16.18 19.50 13.98
C THR A 123 17.23 19.58 12.87
N GLU A 124 17.43 20.77 12.32
CA GLU A 124 18.52 21.05 11.38
C GLU A 124 19.86 21.13 12.14
N ILE A 125 20.92 20.55 11.57
CA ILE A 125 22.27 20.56 12.14
C ILE A 125 23.27 21.15 11.15
N THR A 126 24.40 21.65 11.64
CA THR A 126 25.43 22.24 10.79
C THR A 126 26.28 21.17 10.08
N PRO A 127 27.01 21.53 9.01
CA PRO A 127 27.97 20.62 8.37
C PRO A 127 29.02 20.07 9.34
N GLU A 128 29.47 20.86 10.32
CA GLU A 128 30.44 20.45 11.34
C GLU A 128 29.86 19.38 12.27
N GLU A 129 28.62 19.56 12.73
CA GLU A 129 27.90 18.57 13.55
C GLU A 129 27.68 17.27 12.78
N PHE A 130 27.29 17.37 11.50
CA PHE A 130 27.13 16.20 10.63
C PHE A 130 28.45 15.44 10.42
N ALA A 131 29.57 16.15 10.26
CA ALA A 131 30.89 15.54 10.12
C ALA A 131 31.37 14.80 11.38
N GLN A 132 30.87 15.18 12.56
CA GLN A 132 31.16 14.55 13.84
C GLN A 132 30.23 13.36 14.16
N ALA A 133 29.15 13.17 13.37
CA ALA A 133 28.22 12.08 13.59
C ALA A 133 28.90 10.70 13.44
N PRO A 134 28.43 9.67 14.19
CA PRO A 134 28.97 8.32 14.08
C PRO A 134 28.97 7.81 12.64
N GLN A 135 30.15 7.47 12.13
CA GLN A 135 30.30 6.91 10.80
C GLN A 135 29.82 5.46 10.77
N THR A 136 29.11 5.09 9.72
CA THR A 136 28.60 3.72 9.53
C THR A 136 29.39 3.02 8.42
N GLU A 137 29.44 1.68 8.44
CA GLU A 137 30.07 0.88 7.37
C GLU A 137 29.48 1.19 5.99
N ARG A 138 28.18 1.54 5.92
CA ARG A 138 27.52 1.92 4.66
C ARG A 138 28.01 3.26 4.12
N GLY A 139 28.32 4.24 4.99
CA GLY A 139 28.78 5.57 4.61
C GLY A 139 27.94 6.21 3.50
N THR A 140 28.62 6.72 2.46
CA THR A 140 28.02 7.38 1.29
C THR A 140 27.75 6.40 0.12
N ALA A 141 27.73 5.10 0.38
CA ALA A 141 27.60 4.10 -0.67
C ALA A 141 26.22 4.14 -1.35
N ARG A 142 26.23 4.30 -2.68
CA ARG A 142 25.03 4.42 -3.52
C ARG A 142 24.28 3.10 -3.75
N ILE A 143 23.11 3.19 -4.39
CA ILE A 143 22.29 2.03 -4.78
C ILE A 143 23.12 0.96 -5.50
N GLY A 144 23.06 -0.27 -4.98
CA GLY A 144 23.76 -1.44 -5.50
C GLY A 144 25.26 -1.52 -5.16
N SER A 145 25.73 -0.79 -4.15
CA SER A 145 27.11 -0.85 -3.65
C SER A 145 27.52 -2.21 -3.07
N SER A 146 26.57 -3.05 -2.66
CA SER A 146 26.82 -4.39 -2.10
C SER A 146 27.24 -5.43 -3.14
N GLY A 147 27.35 -5.06 -4.43
CA GLY A 147 27.81 -5.94 -5.50
C GLY A 147 26.81 -7.00 -5.98
N ASN A 148 25.73 -7.26 -5.24
CA ASN A 148 24.68 -8.21 -5.64
C ASN A 148 23.66 -7.55 -6.59
N LYS A 149 24.07 -7.30 -7.84
CA LYS A 149 23.21 -6.70 -8.87
C LYS A 149 22.64 -7.76 -9.80
N PRO A 150 21.32 -7.79 -10.04
CA PRO A 150 20.79 -8.55 -11.17
C PRO A 150 21.37 -7.98 -12.47
N ARG A 151 21.67 -8.87 -13.42
CA ARG A 151 22.08 -8.49 -14.78
C ARG A 151 21.02 -8.91 -15.77
N TYR A 152 20.90 -8.16 -16.86
CA TYR A 152 20.12 -8.62 -18.00
C TYR A 152 20.74 -9.91 -18.55
N LEU A 153 19.88 -10.86 -18.88
CA LEU A 153 20.27 -12.02 -19.67
C LEU A 153 20.58 -11.54 -21.10
N GLN A 154 21.66 -12.05 -21.67
CA GLN A 154 22.01 -11.86 -23.06
C GLN A 154 21.15 -12.77 -23.94
N PRO A 155 20.93 -12.43 -25.22
CA PRO A 155 20.27 -13.32 -26.16
C PRO A 155 20.92 -14.71 -26.16
N GLY A 156 20.13 -15.76 -25.90
CA GLY A 156 20.59 -17.16 -25.83
C GLY A 156 20.86 -17.71 -24.42
N GLU A 157 20.77 -16.90 -23.36
CA GLU A 157 20.92 -17.36 -21.97
C GLU A 157 19.60 -17.84 -21.33
N VAL A 158 18.46 -17.62 -21.99
CA VAL A 158 17.15 -18.09 -21.52
C VAL A 158 16.92 -19.51 -22.07
N ARG A 159 16.70 -20.48 -21.19
CA ARG A 159 16.29 -21.86 -21.55
C ARG A 159 14.80 -21.95 -21.79
#